data_AF-A0A7X8MN27-F1
#
_entry.id   AF-A0A7X8MN27-F1
#
_cell.length_a   1.000
_cell.length_b   1.000
_cell.length_c   1.000
_cell.angle_alpha   90.00
_cell.angle_beta   90.00
_cell.angle_gamma   90.00
#
_symmetry.space_group_name_H-M   'P 1'
#
loop_
_entity.id
_entity.type
_entity.pdbx_description
1 polymer ?
#
loop_
_entity_poly.entity_id
_entity_poly.type
_entity_poly.pdbx_seq_one_letter_code
_entity_poly.pdbx_strand_id
1 'polypeptide(L)'
;MLQCLLNLAPPGMVNKPVPVDGVFGQSTRQAVKQFQRYFGLRSDGVVTQETYYRLGHRIGNYAHNEPIFSARLAGNGTRGPDVTVLQNRLASCRCTRMNRPANGRFDLATEQALSYFQSYFPGELKVDGIAGPEDYDKLICWCPLGGRNLRKGRHGLDTYLLQYLLYQLHYYNKTPDGFFDQRTEKALLSFQTDAGLTADGIVGCKTYLALGSSSPFPNHRYFYRAGHQDSVAQIAQLFNKKREDIIKSNQLIGPDYAIEPGQLLVIPPPLTFHLSIKGDTLASIAHQYAIPPEDLYRANPWFPSGTLWPDDMVVLPRHRSDGNGSIMYLEQKHQQSKLQLLDLQNFRVTTLIDANIDPPARLFASSDHRKAAVLEYDRSELKIYDRLSNTLRSFPLADQAQYLSWSPDNHKLIVDGTLIISSTNAQPRFKLECTMGQWLADSHTILYRQGKYHLRKVHSETGRDQEVLSLPGEDIVGFHVDAAGHQLVVFSQPPPNRTTLTYYYNLITGELTELGCHDHKAVWSDNGELLLLMARDYYGEFFPWFYQRLHLHAPASPGEELDYLQAKSGAISPGCFSPDRQFYVLTLAIPRLFYSLPEQAGDLFIKRIGSRTITQITLNQTVSDPVWIDK
;
A
#
# COMPACT_ATOMS: atom_id res chain seq x y z
N MET A 1 28.42 -8.75 -4.40
CA MET A 1 27.70 -8.05 -5.48
C MET A 1 27.32 -8.86 -6.76
N LEU A 2 28.26 -9.29 -7.63
CA LEU A 2 27.92 -9.78 -9.00
C LEU A 2 26.88 -10.91 -9.04
N GLN A 3 27.05 -11.96 -8.23
CA GLN A 3 26.14 -13.11 -8.18
C GLN A 3 24.71 -12.69 -7.82
N CYS A 4 24.57 -11.71 -6.92
CA CYS A 4 23.27 -11.13 -6.56
C CYS A 4 22.60 -10.45 -7.77
N LEU A 5 23.33 -9.62 -8.54
CA LEU A 5 22.79 -9.00 -9.76
C LEU A 5 22.38 -10.03 -10.82
N LEU A 6 23.18 -11.10 -11.00
CA LEU A 6 22.84 -12.18 -11.93
C LEU A 6 21.55 -12.92 -11.49
N ASN A 7 21.30 -13.02 -10.18
CA ASN A 7 20.08 -13.65 -9.65
C ASN A 7 18.83 -12.77 -9.81
N LEU A 8 18.97 -11.45 -9.99
CA LEU A 8 17.86 -10.55 -10.32
C LEU A 8 17.40 -10.71 -11.78
N ALA A 9 18.30 -11.14 -12.67
CA ALA A 9 17.98 -11.35 -14.07
C ALA A 9 16.88 -12.43 -14.25
N PRO A 10 15.93 -12.24 -15.19
CA PRO A 10 14.90 -13.24 -15.44
C PRO A 10 15.48 -14.50 -16.10
N PRO A 11 14.77 -15.64 -15.98
CA PRO A 11 15.01 -16.80 -16.83
C PRO A 11 15.07 -16.41 -18.32
N GLY A 12 16.08 -16.90 -19.03
CA GLY A 12 16.39 -16.52 -20.42
C GLY A 12 17.58 -15.57 -20.52
N MET A 13 17.72 -14.63 -19.57
CA MET A 13 18.93 -13.82 -19.41
C MET A 13 19.96 -14.56 -18.55
N VAL A 14 19.51 -15.14 -17.43
CA VAL A 14 20.26 -16.09 -16.61
C VAL A 14 19.32 -17.22 -16.22
N ASN A 15 19.66 -18.46 -16.56
CA ASN A 15 18.70 -19.58 -16.52
C ASN A 15 18.51 -20.20 -15.13
N LYS A 16 19.51 -20.10 -14.26
CA LYS A 16 19.48 -20.65 -12.90
C LYS A 16 20.13 -19.66 -11.93
N PRO A 17 19.57 -19.46 -10.74
CA PRO A 17 20.24 -18.73 -9.69
C PRO A 17 21.62 -19.35 -9.38
N VAL A 18 22.59 -18.51 -9.10
CA VAL A 18 23.93 -18.89 -8.65
C VAL A 18 24.06 -18.68 -7.15
N PRO A 19 24.87 -19.49 -6.43
CA PRO A 19 25.20 -19.20 -5.04
C PRO A 19 25.78 -17.79 -4.89
N VAL A 20 25.41 -17.09 -3.83
CA VAL A 20 25.96 -15.77 -3.49
C VAL A 20 27.02 -15.97 -2.41
N ASP A 21 28.13 -16.59 -2.81
CA ASP A 21 29.24 -17.02 -1.93
C ASP A 21 30.53 -16.21 -2.12
N GLY A 22 30.53 -15.24 -3.05
CA GLY A 22 31.71 -14.45 -3.39
C GLY A 22 32.73 -15.19 -4.28
N VAL A 23 32.47 -16.45 -4.66
CA VAL A 23 33.37 -17.28 -5.46
C VAL A 23 32.98 -17.21 -6.93
N PHE A 24 33.91 -16.76 -7.79
CA PHE A 24 33.73 -16.80 -9.24
C PHE A 24 33.94 -18.22 -9.81
N GLY A 25 33.07 -19.14 -9.43
CA GLY A 25 33.09 -20.55 -9.83
C GLY A 25 32.51 -20.82 -11.22
N GLN A 26 32.39 -22.10 -11.57
CA GLN A 26 31.85 -22.54 -12.85
C GLN A 26 30.41 -22.04 -13.08
N SER A 27 29.54 -22.13 -12.07
CA SER A 27 28.15 -21.66 -12.14
C SER A 27 28.08 -20.15 -12.44
N THR A 28 28.82 -19.33 -11.68
CA THR A 28 28.93 -17.88 -11.90
C THR A 28 29.44 -17.55 -13.29
N ARG A 29 30.51 -18.22 -13.75
CA ARG A 29 31.06 -18.02 -15.10
C ARG A 29 30.03 -18.35 -16.20
N GLN A 30 29.25 -19.42 -16.03
CA GLN A 30 28.21 -19.78 -16.99
C GLN A 30 27.04 -18.79 -17.00
N ALA A 31 26.63 -18.28 -15.83
CA ALA A 31 25.62 -17.23 -15.74
C ALA A 31 26.09 -15.93 -16.44
N VAL A 32 27.36 -15.55 -16.26
CA VAL A 32 27.95 -14.40 -16.99
C VAL A 32 27.92 -14.63 -18.50
N LYS A 33 28.27 -15.83 -19.00
CA LYS A 33 28.18 -16.17 -20.43
C LYS A 33 26.75 -16.04 -20.96
N GLN A 34 25.77 -16.54 -20.22
CA GLN A 34 24.35 -16.44 -20.60
C GLN A 34 23.91 -14.97 -20.70
N PHE A 35 24.21 -14.18 -19.66
CA PHE A 35 23.90 -12.75 -19.63
C PHE A 35 24.57 -11.99 -20.78
N GLN A 36 25.85 -12.27 -21.04
CA GLN A 36 26.60 -11.69 -22.15
C GLN A 36 25.97 -12.04 -23.49
N ARG A 37 25.69 -13.32 -23.72
CA ARG A 37 25.06 -13.80 -24.96
C ARG A 37 23.70 -13.13 -25.18
N TYR A 38 22.90 -12.99 -24.13
CA TYR A 38 21.58 -12.37 -24.18
C TYR A 38 21.64 -10.93 -24.71
N PHE A 39 22.61 -10.13 -24.23
CA PHE A 39 22.81 -8.75 -24.67
C PHE A 39 23.78 -8.58 -25.84
N GLY A 40 24.14 -9.66 -26.53
CA GLY A 40 25.04 -9.63 -27.70
C GLY A 40 26.49 -9.20 -27.38
N LEU A 41 26.94 -9.38 -26.14
CA LEU A 41 28.33 -9.17 -25.73
C LEU A 41 29.19 -10.40 -26.09
N ARG A 42 30.51 -10.24 -26.05
CA ARG A 42 31.45 -11.37 -26.10
C ARG A 42 31.18 -12.32 -24.93
N SER A 43 30.65 -13.51 -25.23
CA SER A 43 30.22 -14.52 -24.24
C SER A 43 31.37 -15.43 -23.77
N ASP A 44 32.46 -14.86 -23.27
CA ASP A 44 33.62 -15.61 -22.77
C ASP A 44 33.56 -15.86 -21.24
N GLY A 45 32.61 -15.25 -20.55
CA GLY A 45 32.46 -15.36 -19.10
C GLY A 45 33.46 -14.50 -18.32
N VAL A 46 34.09 -13.52 -18.97
CA VAL A 46 34.94 -12.50 -18.33
C VAL A 46 34.11 -11.23 -18.14
N VAL A 47 34.07 -10.70 -16.92
CA VAL A 47 33.27 -9.51 -16.61
C VAL A 47 34.04 -8.25 -16.98
N THR A 48 33.79 -7.70 -18.17
CA THR A 48 34.40 -6.45 -18.66
C THR A 48 33.57 -5.23 -18.27
N GLN A 49 34.06 -4.02 -18.60
CA GLN A 49 33.31 -2.78 -18.42
C GLN A 49 31.98 -2.78 -19.18
N GLU A 50 31.90 -3.43 -20.34
CA GLU A 50 30.67 -3.59 -21.12
C GLU A 50 29.66 -4.47 -20.38
N THR A 51 30.12 -5.57 -19.76
CA THR A 51 29.29 -6.43 -18.91
C THR A 51 28.74 -5.64 -17.71
N TYR A 52 29.58 -4.90 -16.99
CA TYR A 52 29.15 -4.03 -15.89
C TYR A 52 28.15 -2.97 -16.34
N TYR A 53 28.38 -2.39 -17.51
CA TYR A 53 27.49 -1.39 -18.07
C TYR A 53 26.10 -1.94 -18.41
N ARG A 54 26.01 -3.21 -18.86
CA ARG A 54 24.74 -3.92 -19.04
C ARG A 54 24.11 -4.36 -17.72
N LEU A 55 24.89 -4.56 -16.66
CA LEU A 55 24.36 -4.74 -15.31
C LEU A 55 23.86 -3.44 -14.68
N GLY A 56 24.08 -2.28 -15.32
CA GLY A 56 23.61 -0.96 -14.86
C GLY A 56 24.67 -0.15 -14.10
N HIS A 57 25.94 -0.54 -14.18
CA HIS A 57 27.04 0.13 -13.48
C HIS A 57 28.00 0.83 -14.46
N ARG A 58 28.24 2.12 -14.25
CA ARG A 58 29.20 2.90 -15.05
C ARG A 58 30.59 2.72 -14.47
N ILE A 59 31.46 2.04 -15.22
CA ILE A 59 32.89 1.90 -14.90
C ILE A 59 33.75 2.14 -16.14
N GLY A 60 35.06 2.34 -15.94
CA GLY A 60 36.02 2.50 -17.02
C GLY A 60 35.63 3.63 -17.97
N ASN A 61 35.60 3.34 -19.27
CA ASN A 61 35.28 4.31 -20.32
C ASN A 61 33.87 4.91 -20.17
N TYR A 62 32.93 4.20 -19.53
CA TYR A 62 31.57 4.68 -19.31
C TYR A 62 31.45 5.70 -18.16
N ALA A 63 32.49 5.81 -17.34
CA ALA A 63 32.60 6.80 -16.27
C ALA A 63 33.39 8.05 -16.71
N HIS A 64 33.94 8.10 -17.93
CA HIS A 64 34.65 9.27 -18.48
C HIS A 64 35.74 9.84 -17.55
N ASN A 65 36.51 8.97 -16.88
CA ASN A 65 37.53 9.33 -15.87
C ASN A 65 36.98 10.06 -14.62
N GLU A 66 35.67 10.03 -14.39
CA GLU A 66 35.03 10.51 -13.17
C GLU A 66 35.11 9.44 -12.07
N PRO A 67 35.03 9.83 -10.78
CA PRO A 67 34.88 8.87 -9.69
C PRO A 67 33.73 7.90 -9.95
N ILE A 68 34.03 6.60 -9.94
CA ILE A 68 33.00 5.56 -10.07
C ILE A 68 32.28 5.38 -8.74
N PHE A 69 31.00 5.03 -8.81
CA PHE A 69 30.27 4.56 -7.64
C PHE A 69 31.04 3.40 -7.00
N SER A 70 31.20 3.44 -5.68
CA SER A 70 32.02 2.53 -4.86
C SER A 70 33.55 2.67 -4.89
N ALA A 71 34.13 3.68 -5.54
CA ALA A 71 35.59 3.88 -5.54
C ALA A 71 36.17 4.48 -4.25
N ARG A 72 35.36 5.08 -3.38
CA ARG A 72 35.82 5.78 -2.17
C ARG A 72 34.74 5.82 -1.11
N LEU A 73 35.13 6.11 0.13
CA LEU A 73 34.19 6.54 1.16
C LEU A 73 33.55 7.87 0.75
N ALA A 74 32.23 7.99 0.94
CA ALA A 74 31.52 9.23 0.71
C ALA A 74 30.73 9.63 1.96
N GLY A 75 30.91 10.87 2.41
CA GLY A 75 30.19 11.44 3.55
C GLY A 75 30.00 12.93 3.32
N ASN A 76 29.61 13.67 4.36
CA ASN A 76 29.33 15.09 4.25
C ASN A 76 30.47 15.87 3.58
N GLY A 77 30.13 16.66 2.55
CA GLY A 77 31.08 17.44 1.76
C GLY A 77 31.63 16.73 0.52
N THR A 78 31.48 15.40 0.39
CA THR A 78 31.83 14.67 -0.83
C THR A 78 30.96 15.14 -2.00
N ARG A 79 31.57 15.31 -3.18
CA ARG A 79 30.88 15.73 -4.40
C ARG A 79 31.34 14.93 -5.60
N GLY A 80 30.43 14.72 -6.55
CA GLY A 80 30.77 14.13 -7.84
C GLY A 80 29.64 13.27 -8.44
N PRO A 81 29.88 12.73 -9.65
CA PRO A 81 28.96 11.84 -10.34
C PRO A 81 28.69 10.53 -9.59
N ASP A 82 29.64 10.04 -8.79
CA ASP A 82 29.48 8.93 -7.85
C ASP A 82 28.40 9.22 -6.81
N VAL A 83 28.40 10.44 -6.25
CA VAL A 83 27.37 10.92 -5.33
C VAL A 83 26.02 11.07 -6.03
N THR A 84 25.99 11.52 -7.28
CA THR A 84 24.75 11.52 -8.08
C THR A 84 24.19 10.12 -8.26
N VAL A 85 25.03 9.11 -8.49
CA VAL A 85 24.60 7.70 -8.56
C VAL A 85 24.07 7.21 -7.22
N LEU A 86 24.76 7.50 -6.11
CA LEU A 86 24.29 7.17 -4.76
C LEU A 86 22.90 7.74 -4.50
N GLN A 87 22.71 9.04 -4.76
CA GLN A 87 21.44 9.72 -4.58
C GLN A 87 20.36 9.16 -5.52
N ASN A 88 20.67 8.88 -6.79
CA ASN A 88 19.70 8.28 -7.71
C ASN A 88 19.29 6.87 -7.28
N ARG A 89 20.24 6.06 -6.78
CA ARG A 89 19.94 4.74 -6.20
C ARG A 89 18.96 4.90 -5.05
N LEU A 90 19.33 5.68 -4.03
CA LEU A 90 18.49 5.99 -2.87
C LEU A 90 17.12 6.56 -3.26
N ALA A 91 17.05 7.43 -4.26
CA ALA A 91 15.83 8.05 -4.77
C ALA A 91 14.92 7.06 -5.51
N SER A 92 15.51 6.09 -6.20
CA SER A 92 14.78 5.07 -6.98
C SER A 92 14.40 3.83 -6.18
N CYS A 93 14.90 3.68 -4.95
CA CYS A 93 14.45 2.62 -4.07
C CYS A 93 13.00 2.87 -3.63
N ARG A 94 12.26 1.78 -3.35
CA ARG A 94 10.98 1.85 -2.63
C ARG A 94 11.16 2.52 -1.26
N CYS A 95 10.15 3.25 -0.79
CA CYS A 95 10.20 4.01 0.48
C CYS A 95 11.36 5.00 0.59
N THR A 96 11.70 5.66 -0.52
CA THR A 96 12.82 6.60 -0.54
C THR A 96 12.61 7.77 0.44
N ARG A 97 13.65 8.05 1.23
CA ARG A 97 13.74 9.23 2.10
C ARG A 97 14.57 10.36 1.48
N MET A 98 15.03 10.20 0.24
CA MET A 98 15.84 11.21 -0.46
C MET A 98 15.01 12.47 -0.74
N ASN A 99 13.72 12.31 -1.07
CA ASN A 99 12.70 13.35 -1.26
C ASN A 99 13.10 14.55 -2.15
N ARG A 100 14.12 14.41 -2.98
CA ARG A 100 14.53 15.39 -3.98
C ARG A 100 15.44 14.75 -5.03
N PRO A 101 15.55 15.37 -6.22
CA PRO A 101 16.44 14.87 -7.26
C PRO A 101 17.91 14.91 -6.82
N ALA A 102 18.71 13.97 -7.32
CA ALA A 102 20.15 13.98 -7.10
C ALA A 102 20.79 15.27 -7.61
N ASN A 103 21.68 15.84 -6.80
CA ASN A 103 22.41 17.08 -7.07
C ASN A 103 23.95 16.89 -7.07
N GLY A 104 24.43 15.67 -6.79
CA GLY A 104 25.86 15.33 -6.77
C GLY A 104 26.62 15.88 -5.56
N ARG A 105 25.93 16.36 -4.52
CA ARG A 105 26.51 16.83 -3.26
C ARG A 105 26.01 15.99 -2.10
N PHE A 106 26.94 15.41 -1.35
CA PHE A 106 26.63 14.63 -0.16
C PHE A 106 26.42 15.61 1.00
N ASP A 107 25.16 15.86 1.31
CA ASP A 107 24.68 16.79 2.33
C ASP A 107 23.75 16.06 3.32
N LEU A 108 23.15 16.81 4.25
CA LEU A 108 22.36 16.25 5.35
C LEU A 108 21.20 15.36 4.87
N ALA A 109 20.52 15.71 3.79
CA ALA A 109 19.44 14.87 3.25
C ALA A 109 19.97 13.54 2.68
N THR A 110 21.16 13.55 2.08
CA THR A 110 21.82 12.34 1.58
C THR A 110 22.29 11.46 2.74
N GLU A 111 22.88 12.09 3.76
CA GLU A 111 23.31 11.44 5.01
C GLU A 111 22.13 10.76 5.71
N GLN A 112 21.03 11.48 5.94
CA GLN A 112 19.82 10.94 6.58
C GLN A 112 19.18 9.80 5.78
N ALA A 113 19.08 9.95 4.46
CA ALA A 113 18.56 8.89 3.60
C ALA A 113 19.43 7.63 3.66
N LEU A 114 20.76 7.80 3.71
CA LEU A 114 21.69 6.69 3.84
C LEU A 114 21.66 6.07 5.25
N SER A 115 21.63 6.85 6.33
CA SER A 115 21.48 6.32 7.69
C SER A 115 20.20 5.51 7.84
N TYR A 116 19.11 5.96 7.22
CA TYR A 116 17.87 5.20 7.21
C TYR A 116 18.02 3.89 6.43
N PHE A 117 18.66 3.92 5.25
CA PHE A 117 18.99 2.71 4.49
C PHE A 117 19.84 1.72 5.32
N GLN A 118 20.88 2.20 5.98
CA GLN A 118 21.75 1.42 6.86
C GLN A 118 20.98 0.75 8.00
N SER A 119 20.01 1.48 8.58
CA SER A 119 19.22 0.99 9.72
C SER A 119 18.41 -0.27 9.43
N TYR A 120 18.19 -0.60 8.16
CA TYR A 120 17.46 -1.79 7.73
C TYR A 120 18.26 -3.09 7.79
N PHE A 121 19.59 -2.99 7.84
CA PHE A 121 20.50 -4.14 7.80
C PHE A 121 21.31 -4.24 9.10
N PRO A 122 20.66 -4.52 10.25
CA PRO A 122 21.35 -4.56 11.54
C PRO A 122 22.43 -5.64 11.57
N GLY A 123 23.59 -5.29 12.10
CA GLY A 123 24.72 -6.22 12.17
C GLY A 123 25.44 -6.43 10.83
N GLU A 124 24.87 -5.98 9.71
CA GLU A 124 25.52 -5.99 8.41
C GLU A 124 26.04 -4.59 8.01
N LEU A 125 25.30 -3.53 8.34
CA LEU A 125 25.67 -2.14 8.09
C LEU A 125 25.78 -1.34 9.38
N LYS A 126 26.76 -0.43 9.41
CA LYS A 126 26.89 0.57 10.46
C LYS A 126 26.01 1.78 10.12
N VAL A 127 25.22 2.25 11.10
CA VAL A 127 24.34 3.41 10.92
C VAL A 127 25.10 4.70 11.26
N ASP A 128 25.90 5.18 10.33
CA ASP A 128 26.72 6.40 10.50
C ASP A 128 26.57 7.44 9.39
N GLY A 129 25.72 7.18 8.39
CA GLY A 129 25.47 8.12 7.29
C GLY A 129 26.65 8.29 6.35
N ILE A 130 27.67 7.42 6.41
CA ILE A 130 28.82 7.40 5.51
C ILE A 130 28.68 6.20 4.58
N ALA A 131 28.82 6.42 3.26
CA ALA A 131 28.78 5.35 2.29
C ALA A 131 30.15 4.67 2.20
N GLY A 132 30.22 3.43 2.68
CA GLY A 132 31.36 2.53 2.60
C GLY A 132 31.13 1.33 1.66
N PRO A 133 32.15 0.45 1.53
CA PRO A 133 32.11 -0.73 0.65
C PRO A 133 30.86 -1.61 0.85
N GLU A 134 30.49 -1.87 2.11
CA GLU A 134 29.35 -2.70 2.48
C GLU A 134 28.02 -2.03 2.08
N ASP A 135 27.91 -0.70 2.26
CA ASP A 135 26.74 0.07 1.82
C ASP A 135 26.58 0.02 0.30
N TYR A 136 27.68 0.17 -0.43
CA TYR A 136 27.66 0.12 -1.89
C TYR A 136 27.21 -1.26 -2.39
N ASP A 137 27.73 -2.35 -1.81
CA ASP A 137 27.33 -3.71 -2.16
C ASP A 137 25.82 -3.94 -1.93
N LYS A 138 25.29 -3.43 -0.81
CA LYS A 138 23.85 -3.49 -0.49
C LYS A 138 23.03 -2.62 -1.44
N LEU A 139 23.42 -1.37 -1.67
CA LEU A 139 22.70 -0.46 -2.57
C LEU A 139 22.62 -1.00 -4.00
N ILE A 140 23.66 -1.70 -4.47
CA ILE A 140 23.65 -2.28 -5.80
C ILE A 140 22.65 -3.44 -5.91
N CYS A 141 22.56 -4.27 -4.87
CA CYS A 141 21.63 -5.40 -4.82
C CYS A 141 20.17 -4.97 -4.61
N TRP A 142 19.93 -4.00 -3.71
CA TRP A 142 18.59 -3.62 -3.25
C TRP A 142 18.01 -2.43 -4.02
N CYS A 143 18.87 -1.59 -4.58
CA CYS A 143 18.50 -0.41 -5.38
C CYS A 143 19.26 -0.39 -6.71
N PRO A 144 19.04 -1.40 -7.57
CA PRO A 144 19.79 -1.58 -8.83
C PRO A 144 19.58 -0.46 -9.87
N LEU A 145 18.50 0.32 -9.79
CA LEU A 145 18.26 1.49 -10.65
C LEU A 145 19.12 2.71 -10.25
N GLY A 146 19.17 3.74 -11.08
CA GLY A 146 19.90 4.99 -10.77
C GLY A 146 21.41 4.98 -11.11
N GLY A 147 21.96 3.86 -11.59
CA GLY A 147 23.37 3.72 -11.96
C GLY A 147 23.82 4.49 -13.21
N ARG A 148 22.89 4.70 -14.16
CA ARG A 148 23.12 5.42 -15.43
C ARG A 148 21.79 5.94 -15.98
N ASN A 149 21.80 7.02 -16.76
CA ASN A 149 20.56 7.47 -17.42
C ASN A 149 20.09 6.47 -18.47
N LEU A 150 18.79 6.12 -18.43
CA LEU A 150 18.12 5.25 -19.39
C LEU A 150 17.37 6.08 -20.44
N ARG A 151 17.37 5.60 -21.68
CA ARG A 151 16.68 6.18 -22.84
C ARG A 151 16.59 5.14 -23.95
N LYS A 152 15.81 5.40 -24.99
CA LYS A 152 15.71 4.52 -26.17
C LYS A 152 17.07 4.06 -26.69
N GLY A 153 17.19 2.77 -26.98
CA GLY A 153 18.42 2.09 -27.42
C GLY A 153 19.31 1.60 -26.26
N ARG A 154 19.08 2.04 -25.01
CA ARG A 154 19.72 1.41 -23.84
C ARG A 154 19.17 0.00 -23.64
N HIS A 155 20.01 -0.88 -23.12
CA HIS A 155 19.61 -2.22 -22.75
C HIS A 155 20.50 -2.73 -21.61
N GLY A 156 19.96 -3.63 -20.78
CA GLY A 156 20.60 -4.11 -19.57
C GLY A 156 19.61 -4.51 -18.48
N LEU A 157 20.14 -4.99 -17.35
CA LEU A 157 19.38 -5.41 -16.18
C LEU A 157 18.56 -4.25 -15.59
N ASP A 158 19.14 -3.06 -15.50
CA ASP A 158 18.45 -1.85 -15.05
C ASP A 158 17.28 -1.44 -15.97
N THR A 159 17.37 -1.72 -17.27
CA THR A 159 16.28 -1.50 -18.23
C THR A 159 15.14 -2.49 -18.00
N TYR A 160 15.46 -3.75 -17.69
CA TYR A 160 14.48 -4.77 -17.33
C TYR A 160 13.72 -4.37 -16.06
N LEU A 161 14.43 -3.84 -15.06
CA LEU A 161 13.83 -3.38 -13.81
C LEU A 161 12.98 -2.12 -13.99
N LEU A 162 13.38 -1.20 -14.86
CA LEU A 162 12.54 -0.06 -15.28
C LEU A 162 11.21 -0.56 -15.88
N GLN A 163 11.29 -1.47 -16.86
CA GLN A 163 10.10 -2.04 -17.49
C GLN A 163 9.21 -2.76 -16.47
N TYR A 164 9.80 -3.50 -15.52
CA TYR A 164 9.06 -4.15 -14.44
C TYR A 164 8.32 -3.14 -13.57
N LEU A 165 8.97 -2.03 -13.15
CA LEU A 165 8.29 -0.98 -12.38
C LEU A 165 7.17 -0.33 -13.19
N LEU A 166 7.41 0.02 -14.46
CA LEU A 166 6.37 0.57 -15.33
C LEU A 166 5.21 -0.42 -15.54
N TYR A 167 5.48 -1.72 -15.53
CA TYR A 167 4.47 -2.78 -15.59
C TYR A 167 3.61 -2.81 -14.31
N GLN A 168 4.24 -2.78 -13.13
CA GLN A 168 3.53 -2.67 -11.84
C GLN A 168 2.61 -1.45 -11.79
N LEU A 169 3.08 -0.33 -12.35
CA LEU A 169 2.39 0.95 -12.43
C LEU A 169 1.42 1.07 -13.62
N HIS A 170 1.20 0.01 -14.39
CA HIS A 170 0.31 -0.04 -15.57
C HIS A 170 0.69 0.78 -16.81
N TYR A 171 1.87 1.38 -16.85
CA TYR A 171 2.35 2.08 -18.04
C TYR A 171 2.90 1.12 -19.09
N TYR A 172 3.33 -0.08 -18.68
CA TYR A 172 3.88 -1.12 -19.55
C TYR A 172 3.04 -2.40 -19.48
N ASN A 173 2.82 -3.07 -20.61
CA ASN A 173 1.93 -4.23 -20.71
C ASN A 173 2.53 -5.43 -21.46
N LYS A 174 3.85 -5.45 -21.60
CA LYS A 174 4.61 -6.55 -22.21
C LYS A 174 5.52 -7.17 -21.17
N THR A 175 5.94 -8.40 -21.41
CA THR A 175 6.97 -9.06 -20.61
C THR A 175 8.25 -8.20 -20.65
N PRO A 176 8.80 -7.79 -19.50
CA PRO A 176 10.06 -7.07 -19.45
C PRO A 176 11.21 -7.91 -20.04
N ASP A 177 12.02 -7.32 -20.91
CA ASP A 177 13.10 -7.98 -21.66
C ASP A 177 14.46 -7.28 -21.47
N GLY A 178 14.48 -6.09 -20.89
CA GLY A 178 15.69 -5.30 -20.71
C GLY A 178 16.19 -4.58 -21.95
N PHE A 179 15.35 -4.41 -22.98
CA PHE A 179 15.62 -3.58 -24.15
C PHE A 179 14.74 -2.34 -24.16
N PHE A 180 15.35 -1.15 -24.11
CA PHE A 180 14.63 0.12 -24.13
C PHE A 180 14.23 0.46 -25.56
N ASP A 181 13.15 -0.16 -26.02
CA ASP A 181 12.55 0.00 -27.33
C ASP A 181 11.51 1.15 -27.37
N GLN A 182 10.78 1.27 -28.49
CA GLN A 182 9.72 2.26 -28.64
C GLN A 182 8.56 2.05 -27.66
N ARG A 183 8.29 0.81 -27.24
CA ARG A 183 7.20 0.50 -26.29
C ARG A 183 7.57 1.00 -24.90
N THR A 184 8.82 0.75 -24.49
CA THR A 184 9.39 1.25 -23.23
C THR A 184 9.42 2.77 -23.20
N GLU A 185 9.81 3.41 -24.31
CA GLU A 185 9.77 4.87 -24.46
C GLU A 185 8.36 5.43 -24.29
N LYS A 186 7.37 4.85 -24.98
CA LYS A 186 5.97 5.27 -24.85
C LYS A 186 5.46 5.15 -23.42
N ALA A 187 5.73 4.02 -22.76
CA ALA A 187 5.35 3.81 -21.36
C ALA A 187 5.99 4.86 -20.44
N LEU A 188 7.27 5.16 -20.65
CA LEU A 188 7.99 6.15 -19.86
C LEU A 188 7.43 7.57 -20.08
N LEU A 189 7.13 7.95 -21.33
CA LEU A 189 6.57 9.27 -21.64
C LEU A 189 5.19 9.47 -20.96
N SER A 190 4.34 8.44 -20.96
CA SER A 190 3.07 8.47 -20.22
C SER A 190 3.30 8.63 -18.72
N PHE A 191 4.21 7.84 -18.14
CA PHE A 191 4.56 7.97 -16.72
C PHE A 191 5.07 9.38 -16.37
N GLN A 192 5.99 9.93 -17.17
CA GLN A 192 6.53 11.28 -16.94
C GLN A 192 5.44 12.34 -17.02
N THR A 193 4.52 12.22 -17.98
CA THR A 193 3.38 13.15 -18.14
C THR A 193 2.49 13.13 -16.90
N ASP A 194 2.08 11.95 -16.46
CA ASP A 194 1.20 11.79 -15.30
C ASP A 194 1.90 12.21 -13.99
N ALA A 195 3.23 12.04 -13.93
CA ALA A 195 4.09 12.52 -12.84
C ALA A 195 4.33 14.04 -12.83
N GLY A 196 3.79 14.79 -13.80
CA GLY A 196 4.04 16.24 -13.92
C GLY A 196 5.48 16.59 -14.29
N LEU A 197 6.23 15.66 -14.89
CA LEU A 197 7.59 15.86 -15.36
C LEU A 197 7.60 16.26 -16.84
N THR A 198 8.74 16.80 -17.30
CA THR A 198 9.01 16.87 -18.74
C THR A 198 9.05 15.46 -19.32
N ALA A 199 8.15 15.16 -20.25
CA ALA A 199 8.11 13.88 -20.96
C ALA A 199 9.17 13.84 -22.08
N ASP A 200 10.44 13.69 -21.69
CA ASP A 200 11.60 13.66 -22.59
C ASP A 200 12.07 12.25 -22.96
N GLY A 201 11.45 11.21 -22.40
CA GLY A 201 11.82 9.81 -22.64
C GLY A 201 13.17 9.42 -22.01
N ILE A 202 13.68 10.22 -21.08
CA ILE A 202 14.95 9.98 -20.38
C ILE A 202 14.68 9.73 -18.89
N VAL A 203 15.18 8.61 -18.39
CA VAL A 203 15.21 8.34 -16.94
C VAL A 203 16.43 9.04 -16.34
N GLY A 204 16.24 10.30 -15.95
CA GLY A 204 17.20 11.11 -15.19
C GLY A 204 16.82 11.26 -13.72
N CYS A 205 17.49 12.14 -12.98
CA CYS A 205 17.34 12.27 -11.52
C CYS A 205 15.88 12.51 -11.06
N LYS A 206 15.13 13.36 -11.77
CA LYS A 206 13.71 13.63 -11.46
C LYS A 206 12.84 12.40 -11.71
N THR A 207 13.08 11.70 -12.81
CA THR A 207 12.35 10.48 -13.16
C THR A 207 12.66 9.34 -12.18
N TYR A 208 13.91 9.19 -11.74
CA TYR A 208 14.28 8.18 -10.72
C TYR A 208 13.58 8.41 -9.40
N LEU A 209 13.57 9.67 -8.92
CA LEU A 209 12.81 10.04 -7.73
C LEU A 209 11.32 9.71 -7.91
N ALA A 210 10.71 10.15 -9.02
CA ALA A 210 9.30 9.87 -9.27
C ALA A 210 9.00 8.36 -9.31
N LEU A 211 9.87 7.53 -9.88
CA LEU A 211 9.70 6.07 -9.92
C LEU A 211 9.77 5.45 -8.51
N GLY A 212 10.79 5.80 -7.72
CA GLY A 212 10.93 5.29 -6.35
C GLY A 212 9.74 5.70 -5.47
N SER A 213 9.33 6.95 -5.59
CA SER A 213 8.13 7.48 -4.92
C SER A 213 6.82 6.90 -5.44
N SER A 214 6.77 6.49 -6.71
CA SER A 214 5.58 5.87 -7.33
C SER A 214 5.39 4.43 -6.89
N SER A 215 6.50 3.75 -6.55
CA SER A 215 6.53 2.33 -6.26
C SER A 215 5.53 1.96 -5.14
N PRO A 216 4.68 0.93 -5.35
CA PRO A 216 3.69 0.52 -4.34
C PRO A 216 4.35 0.11 -3.03
N PHE A 217 3.76 0.52 -1.91
CA PHE A 217 4.18 0.12 -0.59
C PHE A 217 2.96 -0.08 0.33
N PRO A 218 2.79 -1.24 0.99
CA PRO A 218 3.54 -2.46 0.68
C PRO A 218 3.19 -2.90 -0.77
N ASN A 219 4.02 -3.75 -1.39
CA ASN A 219 3.79 -4.14 -2.79
C ASN A 219 2.58 -5.05 -2.94
N HIS A 220 1.39 -4.46 -3.04
CA HIS A 220 0.12 -5.16 -3.08
C HIS A 220 -0.19 -5.77 -4.46
N ARG A 221 0.77 -5.78 -5.40
CA ARG A 221 0.66 -6.54 -6.65
C ARG A 221 1.73 -7.59 -6.76
N TYR A 222 1.26 -8.82 -6.67
CA TYR A 222 2.09 -9.99 -6.84
C TYR A 222 2.01 -10.53 -8.25
N PHE A 223 3.16 -10.70 -8.88
CA PHE A 223 3.31 -11.44 -10.12
C PHE A 223 4.32 -12.56 -9.92
N TYR A 224 3.88 -13.78 -10.21
CA TYR A 224 4.77 -14.93 -10.27
C TYR A 224 5.62 -14.81 -11.53
N ARG A 225 6.94 -14.92 -11.38
CA ARG A 225 7.89 -14.93 -12.51
C ARG A 225 8.14 -16.38 -12.92
N ALA A 226 7.63 -16.77 -14.09
CA ALA A 226 7.75 -18.14 -14.58
C ALA A 226 9.21 -18.57 -14.77
N GLY A 227 9.56 -19.73 -14.24
CA GLY A 227 10.82 -20.42 -14.45
C GLY A 227 10.86 -21.21 -15.76
N HIS A 228 12.04 -21.70 -16.13
CA HIS A 228 12.26 -22.47 -17.38
C HIS A 228 11.47 -23.78 -17.50
N GLN A 229 11.12 -24.38 -16.37
CA GLN A 229 10.44 -25.69 -16.31
C GLN A 229 9.03 -25.57 -15.74
N ASP A 230 8.51 -24.35 -15.66
CA ASP A 230 7.18 -24.13 -15.11
C ASP A 230 6.08 -24.47 -16.12
N SER A 231 5.05 -25.10 -15.60
CA SER A 231 3.76 -25.27 -16.23
C SER A 231 2.68 -24.67 -15.35
N VAL A 232 1.52 -24.37 -15.94
CA VAL A 232 0.34 -23.89 -15.19
C VAL A 232 0.02 -24.84 -14.03
N ALA A 233 0.15 -26.15 -14.23
CA ALA A 233 -0.14 -27.16 -13.20
C ALA A 233 0.81 -27.07 -11.99
N GLN A 234 2.12 -26.91 -12.21
CA GLN A 234 3.07 -26.78 -11.10
C GLN A 234 2.89 -25.47 -10.35
N ILE A 235 2.55 -24.38 -11.04
CA ILE A 235 2.25 -23.08 -10.40
C ILE A 235 0.96 -23.20 -9.59
N ALA A 236 -0.08 -23.82 -10.16
CA ALA A 236 -1.33 -24.10 -9.47
C ALA A 236 -1.11 -24.89 -8.17
N GLN A 237 -0.29 -25.93 -8.23
CA GLN A 237 0.09 -26.72 -7.07
C GLN A 237 0.89 -25.91 -6.04
N LEU A 238 1.86 -25.09 -6.48
CA LEU A 238 2.65 -24.23 -5.60
C LEU A 238 1.78 -23.28 -4.77
N PHE A 239 0.73 -22.71 -5.36
CA PHE A 239 -0.17 -21.76 -4.67
C PHE A 239 -1.46 -22.38 -4.12
N ASN A 240 -1.66 -23.69 -4.27
CA ASN A 240 -2.92 -24.37 -3.98
C ASN A 240 -4.13 -23.70 -4.68
N LYS A 241 -4.02 -23.51 -5.99
CA LYS A 241 -5.04 -22.91 -6.87
C LYS A 241 -5.55 -23.93 -7.87
N LYS A 242 -6.74 -23.66 -8.44
CA LYS A 242 -7.20 -24.40 -9.62
C LYS A 242 -6.43 -23.91 -10.84
N ARG A 243 -6.04 -24.84 -11.71
CA ARG A 243 -5.33 -24.54 -12.96
C ARG A 243 -6.14 -23.58 -13.84
N GLU A 244 -7.44 -23.80 -13.90
CA GLU A 244 -8.38 -23.03 -14.71
C GLU A 244 -8.45 -21.56 -14.26
N ASP A 245 -8.26 -21.29 -12.97
CA ASP A 245 -8.27 -19.92 -12.44
C ASP A 245 -7.00 -19.16 -12.84
N ILE A 246 -5.85 -19.83 -12.87
CA ILE A 246 -4.59 -19.24 -13.39
C ILE A 246 -4.71 -18.98 -14.90
N ILE A 247 -5.24 -19.92 -15.68
CA ILE A 247 -5.45 -19.76 -17.13
C ILE A 247 -6.32 -18.53 -17.40
N LYS A 248 -7.47 -18.44 -16.73
CA LYS A 248 -8.43 -17.33 -16.92
C LYS A 248 -7.84 -15.99 -16.49
N SER A 249 -7.17 -15.93 -15.34
CA SER A 249 -6.57 -14.70 -14.81
C SER A 249 -5.49 -14.12 -15.71
N ASN A 250 -4.83 -14.98 -16.50
CA ASN A 250 -3.74 -14.60 -17.40
C ASN A 250 -4.11 -14.66 -18.88
N GLN A 251 -5.37 -14.98 -19.21
CA GLN A 251 -5.86 -15.11 -20.59
C GLN A 251 -4.98 -16.04 -21.45
N LEU A 252 -4.51 -17.16 -20.88
CA LEU A 252 -3.63 -18.10 -21.59
C LEU A 252 -4.42 -18.83 -22.69
N ILE A 253 -3.79 -18.98 -23.86
CA ILE A 253 -4.42 -19.54 -25.06
C ILE A 253 -4.10 -21.04 -25.16
N GLY A 254 -5.14 -21.86 -25.40
CA GLY A 254 -5.03 -23.31 -25.55
C GLY A 254 -4.54 -23.76 -26.94
N PRO A 255 -4.31 -25.07 -27.14
CA PRO A 255 -4.59 -26.16 -26.19
C PRO A 255 -3.52 -26.38 -25.12
N ASP A 256 -2.28 -25.94 -25.35
CA ASP A 256 -1.15 -26.28 -24.47
C ASP A 256 -0.96 -25.31 -23.30
N TYR A 257 -1.62 -24.14 -23.33
CA TYR A 257 -1.51 -23.08 -22.32
C TYR A 257 -0.05 -22.77 -21.96
N ALA A 258 0.80 -22.67 -22.99
CA ALA A 258 2.23 -22.49 -22.84
C ALA A 258 2.56 -21.18 -22.10
N ILE A 259 3.58 -21.27 -21.24
CA ILE A 259 4.13 -20.14 -20.50
C ILE A 259 5.60 -19.98 -20.93
N GLU A 260 6.02 -18.74 -21.14
CA GLU A 260 7.41 -18.44 -21.48
C GLU A 260 8.27 -18.24 -20.21
N PRO A 261 9.55 -18.66 -20.21
CA PRO A 261 10.47 -18.33 -19.13
C PRO A 261 10.57 -16.81 -18.94
N GLY A 262 10.44 -16.35 -17.69
CA GLY A 262 10.43 -14.94 -17.34
C GLY A 262 9.06 -14.25 -17.48
N GLN A 263 8.05 -14.91 -18.07
CA GLN A 263 6.69 -14.38 -18.15
C GLN A 263 6.14 -14.07 -16.75
N LEU A 264 5.51 -12.91 -16.62
CA LEU A 264 4.87 -12.48 -15.39
C LEU A 264 3.41 -12.94 -15.39
N LEU A 265 3.05 -13.73 -14.38
CA LEU A 265 1.71 -14.30 -14.24
C LEU A 265 1.03 -13.76 -12.99
N VAL A 266 -0.21 -13.31 -13.16
CA VAL A 266 -1.14 -13.03 -12.06
C VAL A 266 -1.51 -14.34 -11.39
N ILE A 267 -1.30 -14.44 -10.08
CA ILE A 267 -1.86 -15.52 -9.29
C ILE A 267 -3.17 -15.02 -8.67
N PRO A 268 -4.31 -15.69 -8.92
CA PRO A 268 -5.60 -15.18 -8.43
C PRO A 268 -5.64 -15.19 -6.90
N PRO A 269 -6.24 -14.14 -6.28
CA PRO A 269 -6.44 -14.10 -4.83
C PRO A 269 -7.37 -15.23 -4.36
N PRO A 270 -7.41 -15.54 -3.05
CA PRO A 270 -6.65 -14.89 -1.97
C PRO A 270 -5.14 -15.22 -2.04
N LEU A 271 -4.29 -14.29 -1.62
CA LEU A 271 -2.87 -14.51 -1.40
C LEU A 271 -2.45 -13.89 -0.07
N THR A 272 -1.88 -14.71 0.82
CA THR A 272 -1.35 -14.23 2.09
C THR A 272 0.13 -13.90 1.96
N PHE A 273 0.52 -12.77 2.54
CA PHE A 273 1.88 -12.27 2.58
C PHE A 273 2.33 -12.11 4.02
N HIS A 274 3.61 -12.34 4.27
CA HIS A 274 4.31 -11.89 5.45
C HIS A 274 4.97 -10.54 5.14
N LEU A 275 4.70 -9.53 5.97
CA LEU A 275 5.33 -8.22 5.95
C LEU A 275 6.60 -8.27 6.80
N SER A 276 7.73 -8.43 6.13
CA SER A 276 8.99 -8.66 6.85
C SER A 276 9.30 -7.58 7.88
N ILE A 277 10.00 -7.97 8.93
CA ILE A 277 10.57 -7.10 9.94
C ILE A 277 12.09 -7.10 9.84
N LYS A 278 12.70 -6.17 10.57
CA LYS A 278 14.15 -6.00 10.59
C LYS A 278 14.84 -7.29 11.04
N GLY A 279 15.70 -7.83 10.19
CA GLY A 279 16.45 -9.07 10.42
C GLY A 279 15.87 -10.32 9.75
N ASP A 280 14.66 -10.24 9.19
CA ASP A 280 14.06 -11.40 8.50
C ASP A 280 14.87 -11.83 7.27
N THR A 281 14.79 -13.11 6.97
CA THR A 281 15.29 -13.71 5.72
C THR A 281 14.19 -14.61 5.15
N LEU A 282 14.27 -14.97 3.87
CA LEU A 282 13.36 -15.98 3.33
C LEU A 282 13.49 -17.32 4.09
N ALA A 283 14.68 -17.70 4.55
CA ALA A 283 14.87 -18.91 5.34
C ALA A 283 14.14 -18.86 6.70
N SER A 284 14.25 -17.74 7.43
CA SER A 284 13.57 -17.59 8.73
C SER A 284 12.05 -17.59 8.58
N ILE A 285 11.54 -16.92 7.54
CA ILE A 285 10.11 -16.90 7.23
C ILE A 285 9.62 -18.30 6.83
N ALA A 286 10.35 -19.02 5.97
CA ALA A 286 10.01 -20.39 5.58
C ALA A 286 9.87 -21.30 6.81
N HIS A 287 10.83 -21.21 7.73
CA HIS A 287 10.81 -21.93 9.00
C HIS A 287 9.61 -21.51 9.88
N GLN A 288 9.37 -20.20 10.06
CA GLN A 288 8.28 -19.68 10.88
C GLN A 288 6.90 -20.21 10.45
N TYR A 289 6.66 -20.32 9.15
CA TYR A 289 5.37 -20.75 8.60
C TYR A 289 5.34 -22.23 8.18
N ALA A 290 6.39 -23.00 8.50
CA ALA A 290 6.54 -24.40 8.10
C ALA A 290 6.36 -24.62 6.57
N ILE A 291 6.88 -23.69 5.76
CA ILE A 291 6.88 -23.77 4.30
C ILE A 291 8.24 -24.33 3.86
N PRO A 292 8.29 -25.33 2.94
CA PRO A 292 9.55 -25.78 2.36
C PRO A 292 10.33 -24.60 1.78
N PRO A 293 11.61 -24.39 2.16
CA PRO A 293 12.38 -23.24 1.71
C PRO A 293 12.39 -23.08 0.20
N GLU A 294 12.54 -24.17 -0.57
CA GLU A 294 12.51 -24.15 -2.03
C GLU A 294 11.23 -23.57 -2.62
N ASP A 295 10.07 -23.85 -2.01
CA ASP A 295 8.78 -23.33 -2.44
C ASP A 295 8.67 -21.83 -2.13
N LEU A 296 9.17 -21.39 -0.97
CA LEU A 296 9.18 -19.97 -0.62
C LEU A 296 10.12 -19.17 -1.54
N TYR A 297 11.33 -19.67 -1.80
CA TYR A 297 12.29 -19.04 -2.72
C TYR A 297 11.71 -18.98 -4.13
N ARG A 298 11.09 -20.05 -4.61
CA ARG A 298 10.45 -20.11 -5.93
C ARG A 298 9.29 -19.13 -6.05
N ALA A 299 8.48 -18.99 -5.02
CA ALA A 299 7.38 -18.01 -5.01
C ALA A 299 7.86 -16.56 -4.87
N ASN A 300 9.07 -16.32 -4.35
CA ASN A 300 9.59 -14.98 -4.07
C ASN A 300 10.95 -14.70 -4.76
N PRO A 301 11.06 -14.81 -6.09
CA PRO A 301 12.34 -14.79 -6.79
C PRO A 301 12.95 -13.38 -6.96
N TRP A 302 12.27 -12.35 -6.43
CA TRP A 302 12.64 -10.94 -6.59
C TRP A 302 13.53 -10.41 -5.46
N PHE A 303 13.61 -11.14 -4.35
CA PHE A 303 14.43 -10.71 -3.21
C PHE A 303 15.88 -11.16 -3.40
N PRO A 304 16.85 -10.23 -3.24
CA PRO A 304 18.23 -10.61 -3.04
C PRO A 304 18.38 -11.59 -1.87
N SER A 305 19.39 -12.45 -1.94
CA SER A 305 19.74 -13.33 -0.82
C SER A 305 20.16 -12.51 0.41
N GLY A 306 19.78 -12.96 1.60
CA GLY A 306 20.15 -12.33 2.88
C GLY A 306 18.96 -11.68 3.58
N THR A 307 19.26 -10.66 4.40
CA THR A 307 18.27 -9.92 5.17
C THR A 307 17.33 -9.13 4.28
N LEU A 308 16.03 -9.33 4.49
CA LEU A 308 14.94 -8.65 3.82
C LEU A 308 14.75 -7.23 4.33
N TRP A 309 14.12 -6.43 3.50
CA TRP A 309 13.87 -5.04 3.81
C TRP A 309 12.51 -4.91 4.52
N PRO A 310 12.37 -4.23 5.68
CA PRO A 310 11.10 -4.21 6.41
C PRO A 310 9.90 -3.79 5.55
N ASP A 311 8.76 -4.41 5.85
CA ASP A 311 7.49 -4.37 5.12
C ASP A 311 7.55 -4.95 3.69
N ASP A 312 8.64 -5.65 3.32
CA ASP A 312 8.63 -6.50 2.12
C ASP A 312 7.50 -7.52 2.22
N MET A 313 6.67 -7.57 1.16
CA MET A 313 5.60 -8.56 1.02
C MET A 313 6.17 -9.86 0.46
N VAL A 314 6.48 -10.79 1.36
CA VAL A 314 6.85 -12.16 1.02
C VAL A 314 5.58 -12.98 0.88
N VAL A 315 5.24 -13.44 -0.32
CA VAL A 315 4.08 -14.31 -0.52
C VAL A 315 4.32 -15.65 0.18
N LEU A 316 3.31 -16.13 0.90
CA LEU A 316 3.34 -17.41 1.62
C LEU A 316 2.55 -18.46 0.81
N PRO A 317 3.20 -19.25 -0.05
CA PRO A 317 2.50 -20.23 -0.88
C PRO A 317 1.73 -21.24 -0.02
N ARG A 318 0.46 -21.50 -0.37
CA ARG A 318 -0.47 -22.43 0.32
C ARG A 318 -0.86 -22.02 1.74
N HIS A 319 -0.42 -20.88 2.24
CA HIS A 319 -0.82 -20.37 3.55
C HIS A 319 -2.06 -19.47 3.44
N ARG A 320 -2.91 -19.49 4.46
CA ARG A 320 -4.11 -18.63 4.58
C ARG A 320 -4.21 -18.04 5.98
N SER A 321 -4.56 -16.75 6.05
CA SER A 321 -4.71 -15.98 7.30
C SER A 321 -5.76 -14.88 7.13
N ASP A 322 -6.93 -15.24 6.64
CA ASP A 322 -8.00 -14.32 6.24
C ASP A 322 -9.27 -14.38 7.09
N GLY A 323 -9.28 -15.19 8.16
CA GLY A 323 -10.41 -15.26 9.09
C GLY A 323 -11.66 -15.95 8.50
N ASN A 324 -12.81 -15.70 9.13
CA ASN A 324 -14.12 -16.26 8.76
C ASN A 324 -15.18 -15.15 8.66
N GLY A 325 -16.31 -15.45 8.03
CA GLY A 325 -17.45 -14.53 7.93
C GLY A 325 -17.64 -14.03 6.50
N SER A 326 -18.23 -12.85 6.37
CA SER A 326 -18.44 -12.21 5.08
C SER A 326 -17.94 -10.77 5.07
N ILE A 327 -17.62 -10.24 3.90
CA ILE A 327 -17.26 -8.83 3.71
C ILE A 327 -18.23 -8.22 2.72
N MET A 328 -18.91 -7.16 3.15
CA MET A 328 -19.72 -6.32 2.27
C MET A 328 -18.90 -5.13 1.80
N TYR A 329 -19.00 -4.78 0.52
CA TYR A 329 -18.20 -3.71 -0.07
C TYR A 329 -18.86 -3.16 -1.34
N LEU A 330 -18.42 -1.98 -1.78
CA LEU A 330 -18.79 -1.42 -3.07
C LEU A 330 -17.77 -1.85 -4.13
N GLU A 331 -18.25 -2.39 -5.25
CA GLU A 331 -17.43 -2.72 -6.41
C GLU A 331 -17.75 -1.78 -7.57
N GLN A 332 -16.76 -1.02 -8.04
CA GLN A 332 -16.88 -0.11 -9.17
C GLN A 332 -16.45 -0.76 -10.49
N LYS A 333 -17.37 -0.89 -11.45
CA LYS A 333 -17.12 -1.37 -12.82
C LYS A 333 -17.85 -0.50 -13.83
N HIS A 334 -17.19 -0.14 -14.94
CA HIS A 334 -17.81 0.56 -16.07
C HIS A 334 -18.64 1.81 -15.68
N GLN A 335 -18.08 2.68 -14.82
CA GLN A 335 -18.74 3.90 -14.31
C GLN A 335 -19.96 3.68 -13.40
N GLN A 336 -20.18 2.46 -12.91
CA GLN A 336 -21.23 2.14 -11.96
C GLN A 336 -20.64 1.37 -10.78
N SER A 337 -21.29 1.48 -9.63
CA SER A 337 -20.98 0.69 -8.44
C SER A 337 -22.06 -0.37 -8.21
N LYS A 338 -21.66 -1.47 -7.57
CA LYS A 338 -22.56 -2.51 -7.08
C LYS A 338 -22.27 -2.78 -5.62
N LEU A 339 -23.30 -3.08 -4.84
CA LEU A 339 -23.10 -3.59 -3.48
C LEU A 339 -22.90 -5.10 -3.54
N GLN A 340 -21.74 -5.55 -3.09
CA GLN A 340 -21.33 -6.95 -3.12
C GLN A 340 -21.21 -7.51 -1.71
N LEU A 341 -21.39 -8.82 -1.57
CA LEU A 341 -21.12 -9.61 -0.38
C LEU A 341 -20.21 -10.77 -0.74
N LEU A 342 -19.02 -10.82 -0.13
CA LEU A 342 -18.05 -11.90 -0.28
C LEU A 342 -18.11 -12.84 0.94
N ASP A 343 -18.31 -14.13 0.69
CA ASP A 343 -18.17 -15.19 1.70
C ASP A 343 -16.69 -15.64 1.75
N LEU A 344 -16.04 -15.56 2.91
CA LEU A 344 -14.61 -15.89 3.07
C LEU A 344 -14.31 -17.40 3.11
N GLN A 345 -15.32 -18.23 3.33
CA GLN A 345 -15.16 -19.68 3.38
C GLN A 345 -15.01 -20.27 1.97
N ASN A 346 -15.80 -19.79 1.01
CA ASN A 346 -15.84 -20.30 -0.36
C ASN A 346 -15.44 -19.26 -1.44
N PHE A 347 -15.18 -18.01 -1.04
CA PHE A 347 -14.90 -16.86 -1.92
C PHE A 347 -15.98 -16.58 -2.96
N ARG A 348 -17.22 -16.96 -2.67
CA ARG A 348 -18.35 -16.64 -3.53
C ARG A 348 -18.77 -15.19 -3.27
N VAL A 349 -18.90 -14.44 -4.37
CA VAL A 349 -19.46 -13.09 -4.36
C VAL A 349 -20.94 -13.16 -4.72
N THR A 350 -21.78 -12.49 -3.93
CA THR A 350 -23.21 -12.31 -4.17
C THR A 350 -23.50 -10.82 -4.32
N THR A 351 -24.16 -10.42 -5.40
CA THR A 351 -24.59 -9.03 -5.60
C THR A 351 -25.85 -8.77 -4.79
N LEU A 352 -25.76 -7.84 -3.84
CA LEU A 352 -26.87 -7.41 -2.98
C LEU A 352 -27.69 -6.31 -3.63
N ILE A 353 -27.01 -5.34 -4.27
CA ILE A 353 -27.65 -4.29 -5.05
C ILE A 353 -27.04 -4.33 -6.45
N ASP A 354 -27.88 -4.71 -7.43
CA ASP A 354 -27.55 -4.69 -8.85
C ASP A 354 -28.09 -3.42 -9.55
N ALA A 355 -28.84 -2.58 -8.83
CA ALA A 355 -29.28 -1.29 -9.33
C ALA A 355 -28.08 -0.36 -9.60
N ASN A 356 -28.23 0.55 -10.55
CA ASN A 356 -27.23 1.58 -10.84
C ASN A 356 -26.95 2.38 -9.56
N ILE A 357 -25.76 2.17 -8.98
CA ILE A 357 -25.20 3.07 -7.97
C ILE A 357 -24.21 3.97 -8.70
N ASP A 358 -24.42 5.28 -8.65
CA ASP A 358 -23.56 6.25 -9.32
C ASP A 358 -22.36 6.59 -8.43
N PRO A 359 -21.12 6.28 -8.87
CA PRO A 359 -19.92 6.67 -8.14
C PRO A 359 -19.65 8.18 -8.30
N PRO A 360 -19.03 8.84 -7.31
CA PRO A 360 -18.56 8.26 -6.05
C PRO A 360 -19.71 7.99 -5.07
N ALA A 361 -19.67 6.82 -4.45
CA ALA A 361 -20.65 6.37 -3.47
C ALA A 361 -19.95 5.82 -2.22
N ARG A 362 -20.62 5.86 -1.07
CA ARG A 362 -20.10 5.42 0.22
C ARG A 362 -21.02 4.42 0.88
N LEU A 363 -20.45 3.41 1.52
CA LEU A 363 -21.18 2.35 2.21
C LEU A 363 -21.10 2.53 3.73
N PHE A 364 -22.25 2.41 4.38
CA PHE A 364 -22.39 2.44 5.83
C PHE A 364 -23.34 1.33 6.29
N ALA A 365 -22.85 0.37 7.07
CA ALA A 365 -23.68 -0.68 7.63
C ALA A 365 -24.31 -0.27 8.97
N SER A 366 -25.51 -0.78 9.25
CA SER A 366 -26.10 -0.70 10.59
C SER A 366 -25.30 -1.52 11.60
N SER A 367 -25.43 -1.23 12.90
CA SER A 367 -24.66 -1.89 13.97
C SER A 367 -24.93 -3.39 14.07
N ASP A 368 -26.14 -3.82 13.69
CA ASP A 368 -26.56 -5.23 13.61
C ASP A 368 -26.22 -5.88 12.26
N HIS A 369 -25.58 -5.14 11.35
CA HIS A 369 -25.25 -5.50 9.98
C HIS A 369 -26.44 -5.99 9.13
N ARG A 370 -27.69 -5.70 9.53
CA ARG A 370 -28.90 -6.09 8.79
C ARG A 370 -29.22 -5.14 7.64
N LYS A 371 -28.83 -3.88 7.77
CA LYS A 371 -29.06 -2.83 6.77
C LYS A 371 -27.75 -2.28 6.26
N ALA A 372 -27.77 -1.90 4.99
CA ALA A 372 -26.70 -1.20 4.31
C ALA A 372 -27.25 0.12 3.75
N ALA A 373 -26.65 1.24 4.13
CA ALA A 373 -26.88 2.54 3.52
C ALA A 373 -25.78 2.80 2.49
N VAL A 374 -26.19 3.12 1.27
CA VAL A 374 -25.31 3.58 0.18
C VAL A 374 -25.66 5.02 -0.12
N LEU A 375 -24.68 5.91 0.05
CA LEU A 375 -24.81 7.34 -0.16
C LEU A 375 -24.14 7.73 -1.49
N GLU A 376 -24.92 8.21 -2.45
CA GLU A 376 -24.45 8.66 -3.76
C GLU A 376 -24.21 10.17 -3.74
N TYR A 377 -22.94 10.56 -3.85
CA TYR A 377 -22.55 11.96 -3.61
C TYR A 377 -23.09 12.89 -4.70
N ASP A 378 -22.80 12.61 -5.97
CA ASP A 378 -23.14 13.49 -7.08
C ASP A 378 -24.66 13.54 -7.33
N ARG A 379 -25.37 12.44 -7.04
CA ARG A 379 -26.84 12.37 -7.17
C ARG A 379 -27.59 12.88 -5.95
N SER A 380 -26.91 13.08 -4.82
CA SER A 380 -27.56 13.38 -3.54
C SER A 380 -28.68 12.40 -3.24
N GLU A 381 -28.42 11.10 -3.41
CA GLU A 381 -29.41 10.04 -3.20
C GLU A 381 -28.89 9.05 -2.15
N LEU A 382 -29.76 8.67 -1.22
CA LEU A 382 -29.51 7.66 -0.19
C LEU A 382 -30.30 6.41 -0.53
N LYS A 383 -29.61 5.28 -0.65
CA LYS A 383 -30.23 3.96 -0.80
C LYS A 383 -30.07 3.15 0.48
N ILE A 384 -31.15 2.62 1.03
CA ILE A 384 -31.13 1.71 2.18
C ILE A 384 -31.58 0.33 1.72
N TYR A 385 -30.70 -0.64 1.87
CA TYR A 385 -30.95 -2.04 1.59
C TYR A 385 -31.10 -2.82 2.90
N ASP A 386 -32.21 -3.54 3.05
CA ASP A 386 -32.47 -4.43 4.17
C ASP A 386 -32.23 -5.88 3.72
N ARG A 387 -31.23 -6.52 4.31
CA ARG A 387 -30.75 -7.86 3.90
C ARG A 387 -31.74 -8.97 4.22
N LEU A 388 -32.54 -8.82 5.28
CA LEU A 388 -33.48 -9.87 5.73
C LEU A 388 -34.73 -9.88 4.85
N SER A 389 -35.28 -8.70 4.58
CA SER A 389 -36.47 -8.55 3.72
C SER A 389 -36.13 -8.52 2.24
N ASN A 390 -34.84 -8.37 1.88
CA ASN A 390 -34.37 -8.17 0.51
C ASN A 390 -35.06 -6.96 -0.16
N THR A 391 -35.20 -5.86 0.58
CA THR A 391 -35.85 -4.64 0.09
C THR A 391 -34.85 -3.51 -0.07
N LEU A 392 -34.90 -2.83 -1.21
CA LEU A 392 -34.13 -1.63 -1.50
C LEU A 392 -35.07 -0.43 -1.54
N ARG A 393 -34.72 0.63 -0.81
CA ARG A 393 -35.44 1.90 -0.83
C ARG A 393 -34.47 3.01 -1.20
N SER A 394 -34.88 3.90 -2.09
CA SER A 394 -34.07 5.06 -2.49
C SER A 394 -34.76 6.34 -2.05
N PHE A 395 -33.97 7.31 -1.64
CA PHE A 395 -34.44 8.54 -1.01
C PHE A 395 -33.61 9.72 -1.51
N PRO A 396 -34.22 10.72 -2.17
CA PRO A 396 -33.51 11.93 -2.56
C PRO A 396 -33.18 12.77 -1.32
N LEU A 397 -31.95 13.27 -1.26
CA LEU A 397 -31.50 14.24 -0.27
C LEU A 397 -31.60 15.64 -0.88
N ALA A 398 -31.95 16.63 -0.05
CA ALA A 398 -32.05 18.01 -0.49
C ALA A 398 -30.66 18.65 -0.73
N ASP A 399 -29.67 18.21 0.03
CA ASP A 399 -28.29 18.70 0.00
C ASP A 399 -27.34 17.52 -0.26
N GLN A 400 -26.17 17.79 -0.85
CA GLN A 400 -25.09 16.81 -0.96
C GLN A 400 -24.62 16.41 0.44
N ALA A 401 -24.37 15.12 0.66
CA ALA A 401 -23.87 14.60 1.92
C ALA A 401 -22.68 13.68 1.68
N GLN A 402 -21.68 13.76 2.55
CA GLN A 402 -20.48 12.90 2.48
C GLN A 402 -20.40 11.92 3.65
N TYR A 403 -21.03 12.28 4.76
CA TYR A 403 -21.01 11.51 5.99
C TYR A 403 -22.38 10.96 6.35
N LEU A 404 -22.41 9.77 6.93
CA LEU A 404 -23.63 9.16 7.45
C LEU A 404 -23.26 8.30 8.67
N SER A 405 -24.09 8.38 9.71
CA SER A 405 -23.99 7.50 10.88
C SER A 405 -25.34 6.97 11.30
N TRP A 406 -25.38 5.69 11.65
CA TRP A 406 -26.54 5.03 12.23
C TRP A 406 -26.68 5.41 13.71
N SER A 407 -27.91 5.52 14.19
CA SER A 407 -28.16 5.40 15.63
C SER A 407 -27.91 3.95 16.07
N PRO A 408 -27.43 3.71 17.30
CA PRO A 408 -27.15 2.36 17.78
C PRO A 408 -28.33 1.39 17.69
N ASP A 409 -29.56 1.89 17.87
CA ASP A 409 -30.82 1.13 17.70
C ASP A 409 -31.22 0.84 16.24
N ASN A 410 -30.46 1.33 15.25
CA ASN A 410 -30.67 1.17 13.81
C ASN A 410 -31.99 1.74 13.26
N HIS A 411 -32.66 2.61 14.02
CA HIS A 411 -33.94 3.24 13.64
C HIS A 411 -33.78 4.63 13.02
N LYS A 412 -32.67 5.31 13.28
CA LYS A 412 -32.39 6.67 12.80
C LYS A 412 -31.04 6.73 12.11
N LEU A 413 -30.88 7.73 11.27
CA LEU A 413 -29.62 8.07 10.61
C LEU A 413 -29.39 9.56 10.83
N ILE A 414 -28.13 9.95 11.05
CA ILE A 414 -27.69 11.34 10.91
C ILE A 414 -26.86 11.46 9.63
N VAL A 415 -27.32 12.34 8.75
CA VAL A 415 -26.75 12.61 7.43
C VAL A 415 -26.00 13.93 7.48
N ASP A 416 -24.75 13.92 7.00
CA ASP A 416 -23.78 15.02 7.04
C ASP A 416 -23.62 15.68 8.42
N GLY A 417 -23.90 14.91 9.49
CA GLY A 417 -23.80 15.37 10.86
C GLY A 417 -24.86 16.39 11.28
N THR A 418 -25.91 16.62 10.49
CA THR A 418 -26.92 17.65 10.79
C THR A 418 -28.36 17.20 10.57
N LEU A 419 -28.63 16.45 9.50
CA LEU A 419 -29.98 16.06 9.13
C LEU A 419 -30.30 14.68 9.71
N ILE A 420 -31.34 14.59 10.54
CA ILE A 420 -31.75 13.31 11.11
C ILE A 420 -32.98 12.79 10.39
N ILE A 421 -32.86 11.56 9.92
CA ILE A 421 -33.90 10.86 9.15
C ILE A 421 -34.24 9.53 9.81
N SER A 422 -35.43 9.02 9.52
CA SER A 422 -35.82 7.66 9.89
C SER A 422 -35.19 6.64 8.94
N SER A 423 -34.64 5.53 9.46
CA SER A 423 -34.07 4.48 8.62
C SER A 423 -35.09 3.66 7.83
N THR A 424 -36.39 3.78 8.15
CA THR A 424 -37.45 3.00 7.50
C THR A 424 -38.03 3.69 6.27
N ASN A 425 -38.14 5.01 6.29
CA ASN A 425 -38.79 5.81 5.25
C ASN A 425 -37.98 7.05 4.82
N ALA A 426 -36.78 7.24 5.38
CA ALA A 426 -35.89 8.39 5.19
C ALA A 426 -36.57 9.75 5.25
N GLN A 427 -37.68 9.87 5.97
CA GLN A 427 -38.31 11.15 6.19
C GLN A 427 -37.49 11.96 7.19
N PRO A 428 -37.21 13.26 6.92
CA PRO A 428 -36.61 14.16 7.88
C PRO A 428 -37.42 14.18 9.19
N ARG A 429 -36.71 14.10 10.31
CA ARG A 429 -37.28 14.29 11.65
C ARG A 429 -36.94 15.69 12.18
N PHE A 430 -35.67 16.08 12.11
CA PHE A 430 -35.19 17.42 12.48
C PHE A 430 -33.79 17.68 11.91
N LYS A 431 -33.39 18.95 11.84
CA LYS A 431 -32.05 19.41 11.40
C LYS A 431 -31.38 20.16 12.55
N LEU A 432 -30.14 19.80 12.86
CA LEU A 432 -29.33 20.46 13.88
C LEU A 432 -28.58 21.67 13.31
N GLU A 433 -28.49 22.76 14.06
CA GLU A 433 -27.61 23.90 13.76
C GLU A 433 -26.18 23.64 14.27
N CYS A 434 -25.57 22.56 13.80
CA CYS A 434 -24.25 22.13 14.22
C CYS A 434 -23.41 21.58 13.06
N THR A 435 -22.23 21.03 13.37
CA THR A 435 -21.46 20.22 12.42
C THR A 435 -21.05 18.90 13.07
N MET A 436 -20.83 17.87 12.24
CA MET A 436 -20.22 16.60 12.66
C MET A 436 -20.99 15.79 13.71
N GLY A 437 -22.32 15.89 13.74
CA GLY A 437 -23.14 15.14 14.70
C GLY A 437 -22.93 13.61 14.63
N GLN A 438 -22.77 12.96 15.78
CA GLN A 438 -22.70 11.51 15.95
C GLN A 438 -23.57 11.06 17.13
N TRP A 439 -24.22 9.91 16.99
CA TRP A 439 -25.05 9.33 18.04
C TRP A 439 -24.21 8.80 19.19
N LEU A 440 -24.68 8.98 20.43
CA LEU A 440 -24.21 8.22 21.59
C LEU A 440 -24.98 6.91 21.72
N ALA A 441 -24.47 6.00 22.55
CA ALA A 441 -25.00 4.64 22.74
C ALA A 441 -26.48 4.58 23.13
N ASP A 442 -27.02 5.62 23.77
CA ASP A 442 -28.42 5.69 24.17
C ASP A 442 -29.41 5.86 22.99
N SER A 443 -28.94 6.13 21.77
CA SER A 443 -29.77 6.40 20.58
C SER A 443 -30.70 7.62 20.68
N HIS A 444 -30.51 8.46 21.68
CA HIS A 444 -31.28 9.68 21.92
C HIS A 444 -30.40 10.92 22.01
N THR A 445 -29.13 10.78 22.39
CA THR A 445 -28.18 11.87 22.54
C THR A 445 -27.23 11.93 21.35
N ILE A 446 -26.93 13.15 20.90
CA ILE A 446 -26.04 13.41 19.78
C ILE A 446 -24.91 14.30 20.26
N LEU A 447 -23.68 13.85 20.07
CA LEU A 447 -22.48 14.66 20.24
C LEU A 447 -22.21 15.42 18.94
N TYR A 448 -21.90 16.70 19.01
CA TYR A 448 -21.69 17.55 17.85
C TYR A 448 -20.67 18.66 18.12
N ARG A 449 -20.15 19.26 17.06
CA ARG A 449 -19.24 20.42 17.14
C ARG A 449 -20.01 21.74 16.99
N GLN A 450 -19.84 22.64 17.97
CA GLN A 450 -20.34 24.01 17.93
C GLN A 450 -19.17 25.00 17.76
N GLY A 451 -19.19 25.79 16.69
CA GLY A 451 -18.05 26.64 16.34
C GLY A 451 -16.79 25.82 16.07
N LYS A 452 -15.63 26.35 16.44
CA LYS A 452 -14.32 25.70 16.20
C LYS A 452 -13.80 24.90 17.39
N TYR A 453 -14.14 25.32 18.61
CA TYR A 453 -13.42 24.88 19.81
C TYR A 453 -14.24 24.00 20.76
N HIS A 454 -15.54 23.82 20.48
CA HIS A 454 -16.46 23.22 21.43
C HIS A 454 -17.10 21.94 20.88
N LEU A 455 -17.08 20.89 21.69
CA LEU A 455 -17.97 19.74 21.55
C LEU A 455 -19.09 19.84 22.59
N ARG A 456 -20.31 19.57 22.13
CA ARG A 456 -21.53 19.63 22.94
C ARG A 456 -22.36 18.39 22.66
N LYS A 457 -23.25 18.04 23.58
CA LYS A 457 -24.23 16.99 23.35
C LYS A 457 -25.64 17.51 23.56
N VAL A 458 -26.55 17.10 22.68
CA VAL A 458 -27.97 17.45 22.71
C VAL A 458 -28.82 16.19 22.71
N HIS A 459 -29.83 16.16 23.56
CA HIS A 459 -30.85 15.13 23.51
C HIS A 459 -31.85 15.43 22.38
N SER A 460 -31.92 14.55 21.40
CA SER A 460 -32.71 14.70 20.16
C SER A 460 -34.17 15.06 20.37
N GLU A 461 -34.80 14.56 21.44
CA GLU A 461 -36.24 14.77 21.66
C GLU A 461 -36.57 15.91 22.63
N THR A 462 -35.68 16.22 23.58
CA THR A 462 -35.94 17.24 24.61
C THR A 462 -35.24 18.55 24.32
N GLY A 463 -34.28 18.56 23.38
CA GLY A 463 -33.44 19.71 23.08
C GLY A 463 -32.47 20.07 24.22
N ARG A 464 -32.38 19.25 25.28
CA ARG A 464 -31.48 19.51 26.40
C ARG A 464 -30.05 19.43 25.91
N ASP A 465 -29.36 20.56 25.99
CA ASP A 465 -28.03 20.74 25.44
C ASP A 465 -27.01 21.05 26.54
N GLN A 466 -25.82 20.46 26.44
CA GLN A 466 -24.72 20.71 27.37
C GLN A 466 -23.36 20.65 26.68
N GLU A 467 -22.43 21.47 27.18
CA GLU A 467 -21.03 21.39 26.77
C GLU A 467 -20.39 20.09 27.29
N VAL A 468 -19.49 19.53 26.48
CA VAL A 468 -18.77 18.27 26.77
C VAL A 468 -17.28 18.52 26.83
N LEU A 469 -16.72 19.26 25.87
CA LEU A 469 -15.30 19.56 25.78
C LEU A 469 -15.10 20.95 25.15
N SER A 470 -14.12 21.70 25.66
CA SER A 470 -13.68 22.97 25.10
C SER A 470 -12.17 22.94 24.95
N LEU A 471 -11.66 23.22 23.75
CA LEU A 471 -10.23 23.32 23.42
C LEU A 471 -9.91 24.74 22.89
N PRO A 472 -9.82 25.75 23.78
CA PRO A 472 -9.57 27.12 23.35
C PRO A 472 -8.22 27.25 22.62
N GLY A 473 -8.26 27.73 21.37
CA GLY A 473 -7.06 27.93 20.57
C GLY A 473 -6.70 26.75 19.66
N GLU A 474 -7.45 25.64 19.67
CA GLU A 474 -7.23 24.49 18.79
C GLU A 474 -8.51 24.14 18.02
N ASP A 475 -8.49 24.27 16.68
CA ASP A 475 -9.68 23.97 15.88
C ASP A 475 -9.97 22.48 15.92
N ILE A 476 -11.14 22.09 16.44
CA ILE A 476 -11.61 20.71 16.41
C ILE A 476 -12.02 20.40 14.97
N VAL A 477 -11.23 19.55 14.32
CA VAL A 477 -11.41 19.18 12.91
C VAL A 477 -12.04 17.80 12.73
N GLY A 478 -12.15 17.02 13.80
CA GLY A 478 -12.54 15.61 13.76
C GLY A 478 -12.88 15.08 15.15
N PHE A 479 -13.85 14.18 15.25
CA PHE A 479 -13.97 13.30 16.42
C PHE A 479 -14.67 12.00 16.06
N HIS A 480 -14.46 10.95 16.84
CA HIS A 480 -15.10 9.65 16.69
C HIS A 480 -15.45 9.06 18.05
N VAL A 481 -16.73 8.75 18.25
CA VAL A 481 -17.24 8.14 19.49
C VAL A 481 -17.14 6.62 19.39
N ASP A 482 -16.80 5.97 20.51
CA ASP A 482 -16.83 4.51 20.62
C ASP A 482 -18.27 3.97 20.66
N ALA A 483 -18.43 2.67 20.43
CA ALA A 483 -19.75 2.05 20.41
C ALA A 483 -20.49 2.09 21.77
N ALA A 484 -19.75 2.09 22.89
CA ALA A 484 -20.37 2.21 24.22
C ALA A 484 -20.76 3.65 24.57
N GLY A 485 -20.33 4.65 23.80
CA GLY A 485 -20.66 6.06 24.01
C GLY A 485 -20.00 6.65 25.27
N HIS A 486 -18.90 6.07 25.71
CA HIS A 486 -18.16 6.46 26.92
C HIS A 486 -16.78 7.04 26.62
N GLN A 487 -16.31 6.89 25.39
CA GLN A 487 -14.98 7.30 24.97
C GLN A 487 -15.08 8.00 23.62
N LEU A 488 -14.19 8.96 23.39
CA LEU A 488 -14.06 9.59 22.09
C LEU A 488 -12.60 9.91 21.77
N VAL A 489 -12.28 9.86 20.49
CA VAL A 489 -11.04 10.43 19.95
C VAL A 489 -11.38 11.79 19.36
N VAL A 490 -10.60 12.83 19.68
CA VAL A 490 -10.67 14.16 19.07
C VAL A 490 -9.43 14.41 18.23
N PHE A 491 -9.64 14.96 17.05
CA PHE A 491 -8.61 15.56 16.22
C PHE A 491 -8.72 17.08 16.31
N SER A 492 -7.65 17.75 16.76
CA SER A 492 -7.57 19.20 16.84
C SER A 492 -6.40 19.75 16.02
N GLN A 493 -6.44 21.02 15.65
CA GLN A 493 -5.35 21.71 14.97
C GLN A 493 -5.01 23.01 15.68
N PRO A 494 -3.85 23.11 16.35
CA PRO A 494 -3.34 24.38 16.82
C PRO A 494 -2.85 25.24 15.65
N PRO A 495 -2.97 26.59 15.73
CA PRO A 495 -2.35 27.50 14.77
C PRO A 495 -0.86 27.20 14.59
N PRO A 496 -0.31 27.17 13.36
CA PRO A 496 -0.90 27.60 12.09
C PRO A 496 -1.59 26.47 11.29
N ASN A 497 -2.20 25.49 11.96
CA ASN A 497 -2.95 24.38 11.36
C ASN A 497 -2.11 23.45 10.46
N ARG A 498 -0.86 23.20 10.88
CA ARG A 498 0.08 22.31 10.16
C ARG A 498 0.15 20.89 10.75
N THR A 499 -0.23 20.75 12.01
CA THR A 499 -0.23 19.48 12.74
C THR A 499 -1.62 19.24 13.25
N THR A 500 -2.11 18.01 13.11
CA THR A 500 -3.30 17.56 13.80
C THR A 500 -2.85 16.87 15.09
N LEU A 501 -3.35 17.30 16.24
CA LEU A 501 -3.17 16.59 17.51
C LEU A 501 -4.32 15.60 17.69
N THR A 502 -4.00 14.46 18.29
CA THR A 502 -4.94 13.38 18.55
C THR A 502 -5.09 13.23 20.05
N TYR A 503 -6.31 13.43 20.54
CA TYR A 503 -6.65 13.26 21.94
C TYR A 503 -7.60 12.09 22.13
N TYR A 504 -7.39 11.35 23.20
CA TYR A 504 -8.37 10.47 23.78
C TYR A 504 -9.11 11.22 24.91
N TYR A 505 -10.43 11.17 24.91
CA TYR A 505 -11.27 11.81 25.92
C TYR A 505 -12.29 10.84 26.49
N ASN A 506 -12.34 10.77 27.82
CA ASN A 506 -13.28 9.93 28.56
C ASN A 506 -14.54 10.73 28.89
N LEU A 507 -15.69 10.35 28.32
CA LEU A 507 -16.97 11.03 28.51
C LEU A 507 -17.54 10.90 29.93
N ILE A 508 -17.05 9.93 30.72
CA ILE A 508 -17.49 9.68 32.09
C ILE A 508 -16.65 10.51 33.07
N THR A 509 -15.32 10.46 32.96
CA THR A 509 -14.42 11.12 33.90
C THR A 509 -14.09 12.56 33.52
N GLY A 510 -14.25 12.93 32.24
CA GLY A 510 -13.81 14.21 31.69
C GLY A 510 -12.30 14.31 31.50
N GLU A 511 -11.58 13.19 31.59
CA GLU A 511 -10.13 13.14 31.38
C GLU A 511 -9.79 13.25 29.89
N LEU A 512 -8.82 14.13 29.57
CA LEU A 512 -8.29 14.35 28.22
C LEU A 512 -6.80 13.96 28.21
N THR A 513 -6.44 13.06 27.31
CA THR A 513 -5.07 12.53 27.18
C THR A 513 -4.60 12.67 25.74
N GLU A 514 -3.43 13.25 25.52
CA GLU A 514 -2.80 13.28 24.19
C GLU A 514 -2.32 11.87 23.81
N LEU A 515 -2.72 11.41 22.63
CA LEU A 515 -2.39 10.10 22.10
C LEU A 515 -1.28 10.18 21.03
N GLY A 516 -1.31 11.22 20.20
CA GLY A 516 -0.41 11.32 19.06
C GLY A 516 -0.69 12.52 18.16
N CYS A 517 -0.18 12.45 16.94
CA CYS A 517 -0.32 13.54 15.97
C CYS A 517 -0.39 13.03 14.52
N HIS A 518 -0.84 13.92 13.64
CA HIS A 518 -1.05 13.72 12.20
C HIS A 518 -2.11 12.70 11.81
N ASP A 519 -2.90 12.21 12.78
CA ASP A 519 -4.09 11.40 12.51
C ASP A 519 -5.20 12.22 11.87
N HIS A 520 -6.01 11.54 11.06
CA HIS A 520 -7.13 12.16 10.36
C HIS A 520 -8.34 11.24 10.21
N LYS A 521 -8.26 9.99 10.70
CA LYS A 521 -9.37 9.03 10.68
C LYS A 521 -9.22 8.07 11.83
N ALA A 522 -10.33 7.76 12.49
CA ALA A 522 -10.41 6.72 13.51
C ALA A 522 -11.55 5.74 13.22
N VAL A 523 -11.34 4.47 13.56
CA VAL A 523 -12.39 3.44 13.59
C VAL A 523 -12.24 2.62 14.85
N TRP A 524 -13.33 2.53 15.61
CA TRP A 524 -13.43 1.69 16.81
C TRP A 524 -13.89 0.28 16.46
N SER A 525 -13.46 -0.71 17.26
CA SER A 525 -14.16 -1.99 17.31
C SER A 525 -15.56 -1.84 17.90
N ASP A 526 -16.41 -2.82 17.62
CA ASP A 526 -17.81 -2.90 18.08
C ASP A 526 -17.99 -2.77 19.60
N ASN A 527 -16.97 -3.10 20.38
CA ASN A 527 -16.95 -3.02 21.84
C ASN A 527 -16.04 -1.91 22.39
N GLY A 528 -15.39 -1.13 21.52
CA GLY A 528 -14.47 -0.06 21.93
C GLY A 528 -13.12 -0.52 22.51
N GLU A 529 -12.80 -1.83 22.49
CA GLU A 529 -11.51 -2.34 23.00
C GLU A 529 -10.32 -2.09 22.07
N LEU A 530 -10.59 -1.84 20.78
CA LEU A 530 -9.58 -1.56 19.78
C LEU A 530 -9.89 -0.25 19.05
N LEU A 531 -8.84 0.50 18.78
CA LEU A 531 -8.89 1.75 18.04
C LEU A 531 -7.87 1.72 16.91
N LEU A 532 -8.35 1.79 15.67
CA LEU A 532 -7.50 1.93 14.49
C LEU A 532 -7.46 3.40 14.08
N LEU A 533 -6.25 3.93 13.98
CA LEU A 533 -5.99 5.30 13.54
C LEU A 533 -5.24 5.31 12.23
N MET A 534 -5.48 6.36 11.45
CA MET A 534 -4.78 6.59 10.20
C MET A 534 -4.10 7.96 10.24
N ALA A 535 -2.78 7.95 10.20
CA ALA A 535 -1.93 9.13 10.18
C ALA A 535 -1.37 9.42 8.79
N ARG A 536 -1.09 10.70 8.52
CA ARG A 536 -0.24 11.11 7.40
C ARG A 536 1.20 11.16 7.88
N ASP A 537 2.06 10.36 7.26
CA ASP A 537 3.50 10.38 7.48
C ASP A 537 4.14 11.23 6.37
N TYR A 538 4.89 12.26 6.77
CA TYR A 538 5.48 13.25 5.87
C TYR A 538 6.99 13.06 5.79
N TYR A 539 7.51 12.91 4.56
CA TYR A 539 8.95 12.90 4.33
C TYR A 539 9.37 14.09 3.43
N GLY A 540 9.95 15.14 4.03
CA GLY A 540 10.77 16.14 3.33
C GLY A 540 10.07 17.25 2.53
N GLU A 541 10.87 18.03 1.78
CA GLU A 541 10.52 19.37 1.27
C GLU A 541 9.96 19.43 -0.18
N PHE A 542 10.34 18.53 -1.10
CA PHE A 542 10.04 18.74 -2.55
C PHE A 542 8.82 17.98 -3.06
N PHE A 543 8.43 16.90 -2.38
CA PHE A 543 7.24 16.12 -2.70
C PHE A 543 6.69 15.56 -1.38
N PRO A 544 5.56 16.07 -0.86
CA PRO A 544 4.93 15.45 0.29
C PRO A 544 4.33 14.12 -0.16
N TRP A 545 5.13 13.05 -0.16
CA TRP A 545 4.60 11.71 -0.32
C TRP A 545 3.91 11.35 0.99
N PHE A 546 2.58 11.47 1.00
CA PHE A 546 1.75 11.05 2.12
C PHE A 546 1.78 9.53 2.19
N TYR A 547 2.80 8.96 2.83
CA TYR A 547 2.64 7.62 3.35
C TYR A 547 1.57 7.70 4.43
N GLN A 548 0.68 6.73 4.44
CA GLN A 548 -0.29 6.56 5.49
C GLN A 548 0.22 5.52 6.45
N ARG A 549 0.24 5.87 7.73
CA ARG A 549 0.47 4.93 8.81
C ARG A 549 -0.88 4.57 9.38
N LEU A 550 -1.28 3.31 9.22
CA LEU A 550 -2.36 2.74 10.02
C LEU A 550 -1.71 2.19 11.29
N HIS A 551 -2.20 2.57 12.45
CA HIS A 551 -1.69 2.07 13.71
C HIS A 551 -2.84 1.76 14.67
N LEU A 552 -2.67 0.67 15.42
CA LEU A 552 -3.71 0.08 16.26
C LEU A 552 -3.34 0.27 17.73
N HIS A 553 -4.31 0.70 18.53
CA HIS A 553 -4.18 0.88 19.98
C HIS A 553 -5.23 0.07 20.74
N ALA A 554 -4.88 -0.29 21.97
CA ALA A 554 -5.86 -0.58 23.02
C ALA A 554 -6.14 0.71 23.79
N PRO A 555 -7.37 1.24 23.78
CA PRO A 555 -7.74 2.44 24.55
C PRO A 555 -7.54 2.29 26.06
N ALA A 556 -7.56 1.06 26.57
CA ALA A 556 -7.21 0.75 27.96
C ALA A 556 -5.71 0.96 28.28
N SER A 557 -4.88 1.15 27.25
CA SER A 557 -3.43 1.39 27.35
C SER A 557 -3.01 2.36 26.24
N PRO A 558 -3.45 3.64 26.32
CA PRO A 558 -3.36 4.60 25.21
C PRO A 558 -1.92 4.92 24.76
N GLY A 559 -0.90 4.56 25.55
CA GLY A 559 0.50 4.69 25.17
C GLY A 559 1.11 3.49 24.42
N GLU A 560 0.38 2.38 24.28
CA GLU A 560 0.90 1.16 23.64
C GLU A 560 0.34 1.03 22.21
N GLU A 561 1.23 1.01 21.23
CA GLU A 561 0.89 0.65 19.84
C GLU A 561 0.96 -0.88 19.71
N LEU A 562 -0.18 -1.50 19.37
CA LEU A 562 -0.31 -2.95 19.27
C LEU A 562 0.15 -3.51 17.92
N ASP A 563 -0.08 -2.75 16.85
CA ASP A 563 0.25 -3.14 15.47
C ASP A 563 0.28 -1.91 14.57
N TYR A 564 1.00 -2.00 13.45
CA TYR A 564 0.99 -0.96 12.44
C TYR A 564 1.14 -1.52 11.02
N LEU A 565 0.65 -0.74 10.06
CA LEU A 565 0.82 -0.94 8.64
C LEU A 565 1.16 0.40 8.00
N GLN A 566 2.30 0.45 7.33
CA GLN A 566 2.63 1.57 6.45
C GLN A 566 2.11 1.27 5.06
N ALA A 567 1.43 2.22 4.44
CA ALA A 567 0.90 2.10 3.09
C ALA A 567 1.03 3.42 2.33
N LYS A 568 1.12 3.36 1.01
CA LYS A 568 1.10 4.57 0.18
C LYS A 568 -0.31 5.16 0.03
N SER A 569 -1.30 4.28 -0.02
CA SER A 569 -2.71 4.65 -0.02
C SER A 569 -3.49 3.49 0.57
N GLY A 570 -4.19 3.75 1.65
CA GLY A 570 -5.07 2.83 2.33
C GLY A 570 -6.35 3.54 2.79
N ALA A 571 -7.42 2.78 2.92
CA ALA A 571 -8.66 3.25 3.52
C ALA A 571 -9.28 2.19 4.42
N ILE A 572 -9.74 2.66 5.57
CA ILE A 572 -10.49 1.91 6.59
C ILE A 572 -11.90 2.47 6.69
N SER A 573 -12.85 1.65 7.13
CA SER A 573 -14.27 2.02 7.22
C SER A 573 -14.87 1.53 8.54
N PRO A 574 -15.92 2.19 9.07
CA PRO A 574 -16.66 1.65 10.21
C PRO A 574 -17.09 0.21 9.98
N GLY A 575 -16.96 -0.64 11.00
CA GLY A 575 -17.23 -2.07 10.90
C GLY A 575 -16.13 -2.87 10.19
N CYS A 576 -14.90 -2.36 10.09
CA CYS A 576 -13.80 -3.10 9.47
C CYS A 576 -13.24 -4.25 10.32
N PHE A 577 -13.49 -4.29 11.62
CA PHE A 577 -13.00 -5.36 12.49
C PHE A 577 -13.82 -6.64 12.31
N SER A 578 -13.15 -7.80 12.36
CA SER A 578 -13.84 -9.08 12.45
C SER A 578 -14.57 -9.21 13.79
N PRO A 579 -15.68 -9.98 13.87
CA PRO A 579 -16.43 -10.17 15.13
C PRO A 579 -15.60 -10.72 16.29
N ASP A 580 -14.57 -11.54 15.99
CA ASP A 580 -13.63 -12.08 16.99
C ASP A 580 -12.47 -11.12 17.32
N ARG A 581 -12.43 -9.96 16.66
CA ARG A 581 -11.41 -8.91 16.80
C ARG A 581 -9.98 -9.40 16.58
N GLN A 582 -9.81 -10.47 15.80
CA GLN A 582 -8.49 -10.98 15.42
C GLN A 582 -8.00 -10.40 14.08
N PHE A 583 -8.89 -9.76 13.32
CA PHE A 583 -8.60 -9.22 12.00
C PHE A 583 -9.25 -7.86 11.81
N TYR A 584 -8.71 -7.10 10.85
CA TYR A 584 -9.42 -5.99 10.24
C TYR A 584 -9.30 -6.03 8.72
N VAL A 585 -10.34 -5.59 8.04
CA VAL A 585 -10.38 -5.43 6.59
C VAL A 585 -10.06 -3.99 6.21
N LEU A 586 -9.32 -3.80 5.12
CA LEU A 586 -9.00 -2.48 4.58
C LEU A 586 -8.91 -2.55 3.05
N THR A 587 -8.82 -1.38 2.42
CA THR A 587 -8.41 -1.31 1.02
C THR A 587 -7.02 -0.70 0.91
N LEU A 588 -6.21 -1.19 -0.03
CA LEU A 588 -4.92 -0.63 -0.41
C LEU A 588 -4.93 -0.30 -1.91
N ALA A 589 -4.30 0.80 -2.31
CA ALA A 589 -4.31 1.25 -3.69
C ALA A 589 -2.96 1.82 -4.15
N ILE A 590 -2.73 1.85 -5.46
CA ILE A 590 -1.65 2.61 -6.10
C ILE A 590 -2.27 3.93 -6.56
N PRO A 591 -1.90 5.09 -5.98
CA PRO A 591 -2.39 6.38 -6.45
C PRO A 591 -2.11 6.53 -7.95
N ARG A 592 -3.14 6.82 -8.74
CA ARG A 592 -2.96 7.17 -10.16
C ARG A 592 -2.50 8.61 -10.34
N LEU A 593 -2.88 9.47 -9.40
CA LEU A 593 -2.53 10.88 -9.37
C LEU A 593 -1.43 11.11 -8.33
N PHE A 594 -0.46 11.94 -8.69
CA PHE A 594 0.73 12.17 -7.86
C PHE A 594 0.50 13.16 -6.72
N TYR A 595 -0.55 14.00 -6.79
CA TYR A 595 -0.73 15.16 -5.91
C TYR A 595 -2.13 15.28 -5.27
N SER A 596 -3.08 14.45 -5.68
CA SER A 596 -4.44 14.44 -5.11
C SER A 596 -4.75 13.07 -4.56
N LEU A 597 -5.20 13.01 -3.30
CA LEU A 597 -5.80 11.82 -2.69
C LEU A 597 -7.32 12.01 -2.62
N PRO A 598 -8.09 11.90 -3.71
CA PRO A 598 -9.46 11.42 -3.50
C PRO A 598 -9.35 10.00 -2.93
N GLU A 599 -10.20 9.66 -1.95
CA GLU A 599 -10.42 8.25 -1.58
C GLU A 599 -10.80 7.51 -2.87
N GLN A 600 -9.85 6.73 -3.39
CA GLN A 600 -10.00 5.99 -4.64
C GLN A 600 -10.27 4.52 -4.34
N ALA A 601 -10.93 3.84 -5.26
CA ALA A 601 -11.08 2.40 -5.20
C ALA A 601 -9.70 1.72 -5.11
N GLY A 602 -9.65 0.65 -4.31
CA GLY A 602 -8.47 -0.13 -4.03
C GLY A 602 -8.73 -1.63 -4.12
N ASP A 603 -7.74 -2.41 -3.73
CA ASP A 603 -7.83 -3.84 -3.56
C ASP A 603 -8.13 -4.16 -2.10
N LEU A 604 -8.95 -5.17 -1.86
CA LEU A 604 -9.37 -5.60 -0.54
C LEU A 604 -8.26 -6.41 0.13
N PHE A 605 -7.93 -6.04 1.37
CA PHE A 605 -6.95 -6.72 2.21
C PHE A 605 -7.55 -7.08 3.56
N ILE A 606 -7.09 -8.18 4.14
CA ILE A 606 -7.38 -8.58 5.51
C ILE A 606 -6.06 -8.66 6.27
N LYS A 607 -5.92 -7.83 7.31
CA LYS A 607 -4.76 -7.84 8.19
C LYS A 607 -5.11 -8.60 9.47
N ARG A 608 -4.28 -9.56 9.85
CA ARG A 608 -4.38 -10.22 11.15
C ARG A 608 -3.68 -9.36 12.20
N ILE A 609 -4.38 -9.10 13.30
CA ILE A 609 -3.89 -8.26 14.40
C ILE A 609 -2.79 -8.99 15.17
N GLY A 610 -1.73 -8.26 15.52
CA GLY A 610 -0.59 -8.78 16.28
C GLY A 610 0.31 -9.76 15.49
N SER A 611 0.02 -10.03 14.23
CA SER A 611 0.89 -10.79 13.33
C SER A 611 1.48 -9.88 12.25
N ARG A 612 2.43 -10.39 11.47
CA ARG A 612 2.91 -9.73 10.25
C ARG A 612 2.23 -10.24 8.98
N THR A 613 1.09 -10.94 9.09
CA THR A 613 0.38 -11.51 7.94
C THR A 613 -0.73 -10.59 7.44
N ILE A 614 -0.74 -10.37 6.12
CA ILE A 614 -1.79 -9.63 5.41
C ILE A 614 -2.24 -10.44 4.19
N THR A 615 -3.55 -10.55 3.95
CA THR A 615 -4.10 -11.34 2.84
C THR A 615 -4.79 -10.44 1.83
N GLN A 616 -4.33 -10.48 0.58
CA GLN A 616 -5.00 -9.84 -0.55
C GLN A 616 -6.20 -10.69 -0.98
N ILE A 617 -7.35 -10.05 -1.17
CA ILE A 617 -8.62 -10.72 -1.48
C ILE A 617 -9.14 -10.36 -2.87
N THR A 618 -8.91 -9.14 -3.33
CA THR A 618 -9.30 -8.70 -4.68
C THR A 618 -8.12 -8.11 -5.45
N LEU A 619 -8.32 -7.89 -6.75
CA LEU A 619 -7.37 -7.30 -7.68
C LEU A 619 -8.09 -6.24 -8.53
N ASN A 620 -7.28 -5.35 -9.12
CA ASN A 620 -7.63 -4.32 -10.11
C ASN A 620 -8.14 -2.98 -9.57
N GLN A 621 -8.09 -2.77 -8.25
CA GLN A 621 -8.40 -1.51 -7.58
C GLN A 621 -9.80 -1.00 -7.88
N THR A 622 -10.80 -1.86 -7.69
CA THR A 622 -12.22 -1.58 -7.97
C THR A 622 -13.10 -1.62 -6.73
N VAL A 623 -12.54 -1.76 -5.53
CA VAL A 623 -13.29 -1.96 -4.28
C VAL A 623 -13.16 -0.76 -3.35
N SER A 624 -14.24 -0.38 -2.68
CA SER A 624 -14.23 0.63 -1.61
C SER A 624 -15.12 0.22 -0.42
N ASP A 625 -14.89 0.90 0.70
CA ASP A 625 -15.70 0.87 1.92
C ASP A 625 -16.02 -0.54 2.45
N PRO A 626 -15.02 -1.41 2.69
CA PRO A 626 -15.29 -2.77 3.16
C PRO A 626 -15.77 -2.78 4.61
N VAL A 627 -16.80 -3.60 4.86
CA VAL A 627 -17.40 -3.83 6.17
C VAL A 627 -17.41 -5.33 6.44
N TRP A 628 -16.88 -5.75 7.58
CA TRP A 628 -16.95 -7.13 8.04
C TRP A 628 -18.34 -7.42 8.60
N ILE A 629 -18.92 -8.54 8.18
CA ILE A 629 -20.25 -8.97 8.61
C ILE A 629 -20.12 -10.37 9.20
N ASP A 630 -20.82 -10.60 10.30
CA ASP A 630 -20.99 -11.92 10.88
C ASP A 630 -21.81 -12.85 9.93
N LYS A 631 -21.73 -14.15 10.15
CA LYS A 631 -22.40 -15.14 9.29
C LYS A 631 -23.92 -15.04 9.29
#